data_AF-A0A2G2HZK1-F1
#
_entry.id   AF-A0A2G2HZK1-F1
#
_cell.length_a   1.000
_cell.length_b   1.000
_cell.length_c   1.000
_cell.angle_alpha   90.00
_cell.angle_beta   90.00
_cell.angle_gamma   90.00
#
_symmetry.space_group_name_H-M   'P 1'
#
loop_
_entity.id
_entity.type
_entity.pdbx_description
1 polymer ?
#
loop_
_entity_poly.entity_id
_entity_poly.type
_entity_poly.pdbx_seq_one_letter_code
_entity_poly.pdbx_strand_id
1 'polypeptide(L)'
;MTYRLHLACSAAATALFLTACDPVTPADPAPLTPPEETGAPAGPGLPATDPSSGTQAQPAGADAEDQTSCTTISADGLCGVRFGMSAEEAKAAHESGLHEMGDSAAGEEQACYYLGPQRGNYDVGYMVVDGSVQRVDIRAPGVATAQGLEVGMPATAAEGLYQEIERQPNKYTDRDNLIIQLQGDAKLIMETDEAGNISTYRVGLPPAVDYVEGCS
;
A
#
# COMPACT_ATOMS: atom_id res chain seq x y z
N MET A 1 -8.78 -43.35 -53.94
CA MET A 1 -10.22 -43.45 -53.67
C MET A 1 -10.72 -42.13 -53.11
N THR A 2 -11.56 -41.46 -53.87
CA THR A 2 -12.35 -40.26 -53.59
C THR A 2 -13.47 -40.50 -52.57
N TYR A 3 -13.80 -39.49 -51.74
CA TYR A 3 -15.15 -39.02 -51.29
C TYR A 3 -14.89 -37.95 -50.21
N ARG A 4 -15.02 -36.62 -50.40
CA ARG A 4 -16.15 -35.71 -50.72
C ARG A 4 -17.37 -35.81 -49.77
N LEU A 5 -17.45 -34.76 -48.91
CA LEU A 5 -18.59 -33.86 -48.64
C LEU A 5 -19.80 -34.37 -47.84
N HIS A 6 -20.17 -33.66 -46.75
CA HIS A 6 -21.48 -33.02 -46.45
C HIS A 6 -21.43 -32.44 -45.02
N LEU A 7 -21.57 -31.12 -44.78
CA LEU A 7 -22.72 -30.21 -44.90
C LEU A 7 -23.59 -30.17 -43.62
N ALA A 8 -23.61 -29.01 -42.95
CA ALA A 8 -24.73 -28.35 -42.22
C ALA A 8 -24.13 -27.51 -41.06
N CYS A 9 -23.96 -26.19 -41.17
CA CYS A 9 -25.00 -25.14 -41.18
C CYS A 9 -25.83 -25.13 -39.89
N SER A 10 -25.47 -24.26 -38.94
CA SER A 10 -26.39 -23.71 -37.93
C SER A 10 -25.88 -22.33 -37.55
N ALA A 11 -26.34 -21.35 -38.33
CA ALA A 11 -26.33 -19.95 -37.94
C ALA A 11 -27.52 -19.71 -37.01
N ALA A 12 -27.27 -19.35 -35.76
CA ALA A 12 -28.29 -18.78 -34.88
C ALA A 12 -27.89 -17.33 -34.60
N ALA A 13 -28.47 -16.43 -35.38
CA ALA A 13 -28.46 -15.00 -35.12
C ALA A 13 -29.54 -14.71 -34.07
N THR A 14 -29.14 -14.26 -32.88
CA THR A 14 -30.07 -13.75 -31.87
C THR A 14 -29.92 -12.24 -31.79
N ALA A 15 -31.01 -11.55 -32.12
CA ALA A 15 -31.09 -10.12 -32.26
C ALA A 15 -31.10 -9.35 -30.93
N LEU A 16 -30.54 -8.14 -31.00
CA LEU A 16 -30.55 -7.05 -30.03
C LEU A 16 -31.93 -6.75 -29.45
N PHE A 17 -31.97 -6.47 -28.14
CA PHE A 17 -32.89 -5.48 -27.57
C PHE A 17 -32.08 -4.50 -26.71
N LEU A 18 -31.74 -3.34 -27.29
CA LEU A 18 -31.31 -2.17 -26.52
C LEU A 18 -32.56 -1.53 -25.90
N THR A 19 -32.75 -1.71 -24.60
CA THR A 19 -33.65 -0.87 -23.82
C THR A 19 -32.88 0.37 -23.39
N ALA A 20 -33.06 1.46 -24.13
CA ALA A 20 -32.65 2.80 -23.73
C ALA A 20 -33.67 3.32 -22.70
N CYS A 21 -33.23 3.57 -21.47
CA CYS A 21 -33.95 4.41 -20.52
C CYS A 21 -33.19 5.73 -20.40
N ASP A 22 -33.89 6.81 -20.74
CA ASP A 22 -33.43 8.19 -20.73
C ASP A 22 -32.73 8.61 -19.42
N PRO A 23 -31.68 9.45 -19.50
CA PRO A 23 -31.12 10.10 -18.33
C PRO A 23 -32.07 11.18 -17.80
N VAL A 24 -32.55 11.00 -16.57
CA VAL A 24 -33.11 12.07 -15.75
C VAL A 24 -32.03 13.15 -15.59
N THR A 25 -32.30 14.33 -16.14
CA THR A 25 -31.44 15.51 -15.97
C THR A 25 -31.91 16.27 -14.72
N PRO A 26 -30.98 16.79 -13.89
CA PRO A 26 -31.25 17.20 -12.51
C PRO A 26 -32.01 18.52 -12.41
N ALA A 27 -32.81 18.68 -11.35
CA ALA A 27 -33.32 19.99 -10.95
C ALA A 27 -32.21 20.78 -10.26
N ASP A 28 -31.94 21.99 -10.77
CA ASP A 28 -31.03 22.99 -10.21
C ASP A 28 -31.42 23.36 -8.76
N PRO A 29 -30.54 23.20 -7.75
CA PRO A 29 -30.71 23.88 -6.48
C PRO A 29 -30.34 25.36 -6.61
N ALA A 30 -31.22 26.22 -6.12
CA ALA A 30 -31.06 27.67 -6.13
C ALA A 30 -29.73 28.13 -5.46
N PRO A 31 -29.15 29.27 -5.89
CA PRO A 31 -27.91 29.78 -5.30
C PRO A 31 -28.14 30.21 -3.85
N LEU A 32 -27.38 29.61 -2.92
CA LEU A 32 -27.26 30.12 -1.55
C LEU A 32 -26.29 31.30 -1.57
N THR A 33 -26.82 32.51 -1.36
CA THR A 33 -26.01 33.71 -1.09
C THR A 33 -25.25 33.56 0.23
N PRO A 34 -23.93 33.76 0.28
CA PRO A 34 -23.18 33.84 1.53
C PRO A 34 -23.55 35.13 2.28
N PRO A 35 -23.78 35.09 3.61
CA PRO A 35 -23.79 36.31 4.40
C PRO A 35 -22.38 36.88 4.55
N GLU A 36 -22.40 38.21 4.48
CA GLU A 36 -21.32 39.19 4.42
C GLU A 36 -20.34 39.14 5.59
N GLU A 37 -19.07 39.33 5.25
CA GLU A 37 -17.92 39.53 6.13
C GLU A 37 -18.14 40.79 7.00
N THR A 38 -18.14 40.64 8.32
CA THR A 38 -18.01 41.77 9.25
C THR A 38 -16.68 41.65 9.99
N GLY A 39 -15.76 42.56 9.65
CA GLY A 39 -14.46 42.66 10.27
C GLY A 39 -14.41 43.50 11.55
N ALA A 40 -13.18 43.51 12.08
CA ALA A 40 -12.54 44.41 13.05
C ALA A 40 -12.68 44.08 14.56
N PRO A 41 -11.75 44.56 15.43
CA PRO A 41 -10.44 45.19 15.18
C PRO A 41 -9.26 44.53 15.91
N ALA A 42 -8.06 44.94 15.50
CA ALA A 42 -6.77 44.70 16.13
C ALA A 42 -6.68 45.30 17.56
N GLY A 43 -6.09 44.54 18.48
CA GLY A 43 -5.67 44.97 19.81
C GLY A 43 -4.14 45.11 19.90
N PRO A 44 -3.62 45.90 20.86
CA PRO A 44 -2.27 46.46 20.83
C PRO A 44 -1.20 45.48 21.33
N GLY A 45 -0.01 45.60 20.73
CA GLY A 45 1.17 44.80 21.06
C GLY A 45 1.84 45.20 22.37
N LEU A 46 2.61 44.25 22.90
CA LEU A 46 3.69 44.39 23.89
C LEU A 46 4.68 43.21 23.68
N PRO A 47 5.87 43.20 24.29
CA PRO A 47 7.12 43.73 23.75
C PRO A 47 8.08 42.62 23.31
N ALA A 48 9.11 43.04 22.57
CA ALA A 48 10.27 42.22 22.23
C ALA A 48 11.00 41.70 23.49
N THR A 49 11.28 40.40 23.51
CA THR A 49 12.34 39.81 24.34
C THR A 49 13.45 39.32 23.43
N ASP A 50 14.66 39.80 23.71
CA ASP A 50 15.90 39.57 22.97
C ASP A 50 16.28 38.08 22.80
N PRO A 51 17.13 37.77 21.80
CA PRO A 51 17.56 36.42 21.47
C PRO A 51 18.82 36.06 22.25
N SER A 52 18.78 35.04 23.10
CA SER A 52 20.00 34.32 23.47
C SER A 52 19.70 32.99 24.13
N SER A 53 19.78 31.92 23.35
CA SER A 53 20.65 30.78 23.62
C SER A 53 20.43 29.77 22.52
N GLY A 54 21.40 29.69 21.60
CA GLY A 54 21.50 28.56 20.69
C GLY A 54 21.73 27.29 21.50
N THR A 55 20.64 26.59 21.80
CA THR A 55 20.70 25.14 21.92
C THR A 55 20.52 24.61 20.52
N GLN A 56 21.57 24.02 19.97
CA GLN A 56 21.45 23.23 18.75
C GLN A 56 20.40 22.16 19.04
N ALA A 57 19.23 22.29 18.42
CA ALA A 57 18.30 21.19 18.31
C ALA A 57 18.96 20.18 17.36
N GLN A 58 19.79 19.30 17.93
CA GLN A 58 20.00 17.99 17.31
C GLN A 58 18.61 17.36 17.16
N PRO A 59 18.21 16.87 15.96
CA PRO A 59 17.05 16.03 15.87
C PRO A 59 17.43 14.73 16.59
N ALA A 60 17.01 14.63 17.85
CA ALA A 60 17.08 13.41 18.61
C ALA A 60 15.97 12.49 18.08
N GLY A 61 16.42 11.41 17.44
CA GLY A 61 15.71 10.19 17.04
C GLY A 61 14.20 10.17 17.13
N ALA A 62 13.56 10.10 15.96
CA ALA A 62 12.22 9.57 15.81
C ALA A 62 12.23 8.04 15.52
N ASP A 63 13.39 7.39 15.47
CA ASP A 63 13.56 6.16 14.70
C ASP A 63 13.60 4.85 15.50
N ALA A 64 13.47 4.87 16.83
CA ALA A 64 13.63 3.66 17.66
C ALA A 64 12.38 3.20 18.42
N GLU A 65 11.40 4.08 18.67
CA GLU A 65 10.24 3.73 19.54
C GLU A 65 9.03 3.18 18.77
N ASP A 66 8.92 3.41 17.46
CA ASP A 66 7.76 2.95 16.65
C ASP A 66 7.92 1.53 16.09
N GLN A 67 9.11 0.93 16.20
CA GLN A 67 9.43 -0.34 15.54
C GLN A 67 8.75 -1.56 16.16
N THR A 68 8.21 -1.43 17.38
CA THR A 68 7.45 -2.49 18.06
C THR A 68 5.96 -2.41 17.78
N SER A 69 5.50 -1.35 17.12
CA SER A 69 4.10 -1.23 16.71
C SER A 69 3.78 -2.29 15.65
N CYS A 70 2.65 -2.98 15.83
CA CYS A 70 2.13 -3.92 14.82
C CYS A 70 1.07 -3.26 13.92
N THR A 71 0.79 -1.97 14.13
CA THR A 71 -0.18 -1.20 13.33
C THR A 71 0.49 -0.14 12.46
N THR A 72 1.80 0.05 12.59
CA THR A 72 2.54 1.05 11.81
C THR A 72 3.78 0.40 11.18
N ILE A 73 3.85 0.43 9.85
CA ILE A 73 5.02 -0.05 9.09
C ILE A 73 5.96 1.10 8.77
N SER A 74 7.26 0.86 8.96
CA SER A 74 8.33 1.82 8.75
C SER A 74 9.26 1.39 7.61
N ALA A 75 10.29 2.20 7.33
CA ALA A 75 11.35 1.84 6.40
C ALA A 75 12.23 0.68 6.91
N ASP A 76 12.21 0.40 8.22
CA ASP A 76 12.99 -0.67 8.84
C ASP A 76 12.22 -1.99 8.94
N GLY A 77 10.88 -1.97 9.01
CA GLY A 77 10.07 -3.17 9.18
C GLY A 77 8.73 -2.94 9.89
N LEU A 78 8.20 -4.00 10.52
CA LEU A 78 6.89 -4.04 11.17
C LEU A 78 6.90 -4.98 12.38
N CYS A 79 6.24 -4.59 13.48
CA CYS A 79 5.94 -5.46 14.63
C CYS A 79 7.19 -6.17 15.21
N GLY A 80 8.28 -5.42 15.38
CA GLY A 80 9.56 -5.93 15.88
C GLY A 80 10.41 -6.68 14.84
N VAL A 81 9.85 -7.02 13.68
CA VAL A 81 10.56 -7.68 12.59
C VAL A 81 11.18 -6.64 11.68
N ARG A 82 12.52 -6.66 11.56
CA ARG A 82 13.28 -5.75 10.69
C ARG A 82 13.67 -6.43 9.38
N PHE A 83 13.76 -5.64 8.30
CA PHE A 83 14.36 -6.12 7.06
C PHE A 83 15.82 -6.54 7.31
N GLY A 84 16.22 -7.65 6.70
CA GLY A 84 17.52 -8.29 6.89
C GLY A 84 17.63 -9.23 8.09
N MET A 85 16.65 -9.27 9.01
CA MET A 85 16.60 -10.32 10.04
C MET A 85 16.49 -11.70 9.39
N SER A 86 17.15 -12.70 9.97
CA SER A 86 16.91 -14.09 9.59
C SER A 86 15.47 -14.49 9.91
N ALA A 87 14.97 -15.54 9.24
CA ALA A 87 13.63 -16.06 9.49
C ALA A 87 13.43 -16.49 10.97
N GLU A 88 14.47 -17.05 11.61
CA GLU A 88 14.42 -17.42 13.03
C GLU A 88 14.34 -16.20 13.94
N GLU A 89 15.15 -15.16 13.68
CA GLU A 89 15.09 -13.90 14.43
C GLU A 89 13.73 -13.23 14.27
N ALA A 90 13.17 -13.21 13.06
CA ALA A 90 11.85 -12.64 12.79
C ALA A 90 10.75 -13.40 13.55
N LYS A 91 10.78 -14.75 13.54
CA LYS A 91 9.85 -15.59 14.30
C LYS A 91 9.93 -15.31 15.81
N ALA A 92 11.11 -15.01 16.34
CA ALA A 92 11.33 -14.70 17.75
C ALA A 92 10.99 -13.25 18.14
N ALA A 93 11.17 -12.30 17.22
CA ALA A 93 10.95 -10.88 17.45
C ALA A 93 9.46 -10.49 17.42
N HIS A 94 8.66 -11.16 16.59
CA HIS A 94 7.23 -10.90 16.46
C HIS A 94 6.47 -11.42 17.69
N GLU A 95 5.67 -10.58 18.36
CA GLU A 95 5.04 -10.91 19.66
C GLU A 95 4.15 -12.15 19.61
N SER A 96 3.34 -12.30 18.55
CA SER A 96 2.49 -13.48 18.33
C SER A 96 3.23 -14.69 17.74
N GLY A 97 4.53 -14.55 17.47
CA GLY A 97 5.30 -15.42 16.59
C GLY A 97 4.89 -15.30 15.13
N LEU A 98 5.63 -15.99 14.27
CA LEU A 98 5.35 -16.12 12.84
C LEU A 98 5.31 -17.60 12.42
N HIS A 99 4.51 -17.87 11.40
CA HIS A 99 4.32 -19.18 10.81
C HIS A 99 4.59 -19.15 9.32
N GLU A 100 5.19 -20.21 8.77
CA GLU A 100 5.24 -20.40 7.32
C GLU A 100 3.83 -20.43 6.73
N MET A 101 3.69 -19.74 5.62
CA MET A 101 2.44 -19.56 4.90
C MET A 101 2.39 -20.50 3.70
N GLY A 102 1.22 -21.11 3.47
CA GLY A 102 1.00 -22.07 2.39
C GLY A 102 0.96 -23.52 2.86
N ASP A 103 0.61 -24.43 1.94
CA ASP A 103 0.45 -25.86 2.23
C ASP A 103 1.80 -26.60 2.32
N SER A 104 2.85 -25.98 1.81
CA SER A 104 4.21 -26.49 1.96
C SER A 104 4.80 -25.84 3.19
N ALA A 105 5.13 -26.63 4.21
CA ALA A 105 6.24 -26.29 5.10
C ALA A 105 7.48 -26.26 4.22
N ALA A 106 7.63 -25.13 3.53
CA ALA A 106 8.80 -24.75 2.80
C ALA A 106 9.88 -24.59 3.85
N GLY A 107 10.44 -25.71 4.29
CA GLY A 107 11.56 -25.69 5.20
C GLY A 107 12.63 -24.74 4.68
N GLU A 108 13.55 -24.35 5.55
CA GLU A 108 14.60 -23.35 5.31
C GLU A 108 15.44 -23.56 4.04
N GLU A 109 15.30 -24.71 3.38
CA GLU A 109 15.84 -25.06 2.07
C GLU A 109 15.22 -24.29 0.89
N GLN A 110 14.04 -23.67 1.03
CA GLN A 110 13.45 -22.83 -0.02
C GLN A 110 14.03 -21.41 0.01
N ALA A 111 14.57 -20.98 -1.12
CA ALA A 111 15.19 -19.66 -1.28
C ALA A 111 14.18 -18.50 -1.17
N CYS A 112 12.87 -18.75 -1.30
CA CYS A 112 11.83 -17.73 -1.18
C CYS A 112 10.56 -18.34 -0.58
N TYR A 113 10.05 -17.78 0.53
CA TYR A 113 8.76 -18.15 1.10
C TYR A 113 8.16 -17.00 1.93
N TYR A 114 6.95 -17.19 2.43
CA TYR A 114 6.29 -16.23 3.32
C TYR A 114 6.15 -16.75 4.74
N LEU A 115 6.29 -15.82 5.68
CA LEU A 115 5.88 -15.95 7.06
C LEU A 115 4.67 -15.06 7.34
N GLY A 116 3.83 -15.42 8.30
CA GLY A 116 2.69 -14.61 8.70
C GLY A 116 2.24 -14.91 10.14
N PRO A 117 1.53 -13.97 10.79
CA PRO A 117 1.09 -14.12 12.18
C PRO A 117 -0.03 -15.16 12.34
N GLN A 118 -0.76 -15.45 11.26
CA GLN A 118 -1.86 -16.40 11.26
C GLN A 118 -1.77 -17.30 10.01
N ARG A 119 -1.76 -18.62 10.23
CA ARG A 119 -1.73 -19.60 9.14
C ARG A 119 -2.92 -19.41 8.20
N GLY A 120 -2.66 -19.38 6.90
CA GLY A 120 -3.68 -19.25 5.86
C GLY A 120 -4.27 -17.84 5.71
N ASN A 121 -3.87 -16.87 6.54
CA ASN A 121 -4.22 -15.47 6.37
C ASN A 121 -3.03 -14.67 5.81
N TYR A 122 -3.19 -14.10 4.62
CA TYR A 122 -2.16 -13.34 3.91
C TYR A 122 -2.36 -11.83 3.95
N ASP A 123 -3.18 -11.32 4.86
CA ASP A 123 -3.42 -9.89 5.06
C ASP A 123 -2.11 -9.14 5.40
N VAL A 124 -1.24 -9.80 6.17
CA VAL A 124 0.13 -9.36 6.46
C VAL A 124 1.08 -10.53 6.21
N GLY A 125 1.99 -10.38 5.25
CA GLY A 125 2.94 -11.42 4.87
C GLY A 125 4.38 -10.90 4.86
N TYR A 126 5.26 -11.54 5.63
CA TYR A 126 6.69 -11.27 5.65
C TYR A 126 7.38 -12.17 4.63
N MET A 127 7.88 -11.62 3.53
CA MET A 127 8.57 -12.41 2.52
C MET A 127 10.04 -12.61 2.93
N VAL A 128 10.44 -13.87 2.99
CA VAL A 128 11.81 -14.29 3.23
C VAL A 128 12.45 -14.63 1.90
N VAL A 129 13.64 -14.08 1.64
CA VAL A 129 14.49 -14.46 0.50
C VAL A 129 15.88 -14.79 1.03
N ASP A 130 16.43 -15.92 0.61
CA ASP A 130 17.73 -16.45 1.03
C ASP A 130 17.90 -16.46 2.57
N GLY A 131 16.81 -16.83 3.27
CA GLY A 131 16.78 -16.97 4.73
C GLY A 131 16.58 -15.66 5.52
N SER A 132 16.48 -14.51 4.85
CA SER A 132 16.27 -13.21 5.49
C SER A 132 14.96 -12.53 5.08
N VAL A 133 14.31 -11.82 6.00
CA VAL A 133 13.10 -11.03 5.72
C VAL A 133 13.47 -9.84 4.85
N GLN A 134 12.90 -9.75 3.64
CA GLN A 134 13.24 -8.68 2.70
C GLN A 134 12.10 -7.70 2.41
N ARG A 135 10.85 -8.11 2.64
CA ARG A 135 9.69 -7.23 2.49
C ARG A 135 8.51 -7.70 3.33
N VAL A 136 7.57 -6.79 3.56
CA VAL A 136 6.25 -7.07 4.09
C VAL A 136 5.19 -6.66 3.07
N ASP A 137 4.28 -7.57 2.77
CA ASP A 137 3.09 -7.34 1.95
C ASP A 137 1.90 -7.09 2.88
N ILE A 138 1.14 -6.01 2.63
CA ILE A 138 -0.08 -5.65 3.34
C ILE A 138 -1.25 -5.64 2.35
N ARG A 139 -2.27 -6.46 2.62
CA ARG A 139 -3.40 -6.73 1.71
C ARG A 139 -4.77 -6.42 2.31
N ALA A 140 -4.80 -6.01 3.57
CA ALA A 140 -6.01 -5.60 4.27
C ALA A 140 -5.77 -4.36 5.15
N PRO A 141 -6.83 -3.64 5.52
CA PRO A 141 -6.76 -2.55 6.51
C PRO A 141 -6.21 -3.04 7.87
N GLY A 142 -5.67 -2.11 8.66
CA GLY A 142 -5.17 -2.35 10.02
C GLY A 142 -3.67 -2.09 10.22
N VAL A 143 -2.91 -1.89 9.14
CA VAL A 143 -1.51 -1.45 9.18
C VAL A 143 -1.36 -0.20 8.33
N ALA A 144 -0.98 0.91 8.96
CA ALA A 144 -0.71 2.17 8.30
C ALA A 144 0.81 2.38 8.11
N THR A 145 1.22 3.22 7.16
CA THR A 145 2.60 3.73 7.13
C THR A 145 2.78 4.82 8.20
N ALA A 146 4.03 5.21 8.48
CA ALA A 146 4.31 6.35 9.37
C ALA A 146 3.62 7.65 8.95
N GLN A 147 3.36 7.83 7.65
CA GLN A 147 2.63 8.98 7.09
C GLN A 147 1.10 8.79 7.13
N GLY A 148 0.59 7.66 7.62
CA GLY A 148 -0.84 7.39 7.78
C GLY A 148 -1.52 6.81 6.54
N LEU A 149 -0.77 6.28 5.57
CA LEU A 149 -1.34 5.59 4.41
C LEU A 149 -1.78 4.17 4.80
N GLU A 150 -2.97 3.74 4.38
CA GLU A 150 -3.51 2.41 4.66
C GLU A 150 -4.25 1.83 3.43
N VAL A 151 -4.36 0.49 3.38
CA VAL A 151 -5.22 -0.20 2.41
C VAL A 151 -6.66 0.31 2.52
N GLY A 152 -7.31 0.53 1.37
CA GLY A 152 -8.66 1.06 1.25
C GLY A 152 -8.74 2.58 1.10
N MET A 153 -7.65 3.32 1.34
CA MET A 153 -7.61 4.75 1.05
C MET A 153 -7.55 5.02 -0.46
N PRO A 154 -8.09 6.16 -0.95
CA PRO A 154 -7.94 6.55 -2.34
C PRO A 154 -6.48 6.85 -2.65
N ALA A 155 -6.01 6.49 -3.85
CA ALA A 155 -4.63 6.75 -4.28
C ALA A 155 -4.25 8.25 -4.24
N THR A 156 -5.24 9.14 -4.45
CA THR A 156 -5.04 10.60 -4.34
C THR A 156 -4.72 11.06 -2.91
N ALA A 157 -5.09 10.30 -1.88
CA ALA A 157 -4.65 10.59 -0.52
C ALA A 157 -3.14 10.38 -0.37
N ALA A 158 -2.56 9.38 -1.06
CA ALA A 158 -1.12 9.16 -1.05
C ALA A 158 -0.35 10.38 -1.58
N GLU A 159 -0.88 11.06 -2.61
CA GLU A 159 -0.29 12.28 -3.17
C GLU A 159 -0.25 13.45 -2.18
N GLY A 160 -1.15 13.45 -1.19
CA GLY A 160 -1.12 14.42 -0.09
C GLY A 160 -0.13 14.04 1.03
N LEU A 161 0.21 12.76 1.14
CA LEU A 161 1.09 12.22 2.19
C LEU A 161 2.57 12.18 1.78
N TYR A 162 2.84 12.06 0.48
CA TYR A 162 4.20 11.92 -0.05
C TYR A 162 4.49 12.95 -1.13
N GLN A 163 5.66 13.59 -1.03
CA GLN A 163 6.06 14.66 -1.95
C GLN A 163 6.53 14.13 -3.31
N GLU A 164 7.16 12.95 -3.31
CA GLU A 164 7.71 12.32 -4.52
C GLU A 164 7.10 10.91 -4.67
N ILE A 165 6.33 10.72 -5.74
CA ILE A 165 5.73 9.45 -6.10
C ILE A 165 6.09 9.15 -7.55
N GLU A 166 6.80 8.04 -7.78
CA GLU A 166 7.03 7.50 -9.10
C GLU A 166 5.83 6.63 -9.52
N ARG A 167 5.48 6.68 -10.80
CA ARG A 167 4.43 5.86 -11.41
C ARG A 167 5.08 4.89 -12.38
N GLN A 168 4.86 3.59 -12.17
CA GLN A 168 5.40 2.55 -13.03
C GLN A 168 4.27 1.63 -13.53
N PRO A 169 4.15 1.34 -14.83
CA PRO A 169 3.12 0.45 -15.35
C PRO A 169 3.09 -0.90 -14.63
N ASN A 170 1.90 -1.32 -14.16
CA ASN A 170 1.71 -2.63 -13.56
C ASN A 170 1.74 -3.73 -14.64
N LYS A 171 2.25 -4.91 -14.28
CA LYS A 171 2.38 -6.05 -15.21
C LYS A 171 1.03 -6.68 -15.60
N TYR A 172 0.03 -6.59 -14.71
CA TYR A 172 -1.22 -7.34 -14.76
C TYR A 172 -2.46 -6.47 -14.90
N THR A 173 -2.34 -5.18 -14.65
CA THR A 173 -3.44 -4.23 -14.77
C THR A 173 -3.04 -3.10 -15.71
N ASP A 174 -4.03 -2.34 -16.16
CA ASP A 174 -3.87 -1.13 -16.94
C ASP A 174 -3.51 0.10 -16.07
N ARG A 175 -3.32 -0.11 -14.76
CA ARG A 175 -3.01 0.93 -13.78
C ARG A 175 -1.53 0.94 -13.46
N ASP A 176 -1.03 2.06 -12.98
CA ASP A 176 0.36 2.17 -12.51
C ASP A 176 0.48 1.72 -11.05
N ASN A 177 1.60 1.08 -10.73
CA ASN A 177 2.12 1.02 -9.38
C ASN A 177 2.61 2.40 -8.96
N LEU A 178 2.33 2.78 -7.71
CA LEU A 178 2.85 4.00 -7.12
C LEU A 178 4.03 3.65 -6.21
N ILE A 179 5.18 4.24 -6.48
CA ILE A 179 6.46 3.88 -5.83
C ILE A 179 6.98 5.10 -5.07
N ILE A 180 7.35 4.88 -3.82
CA ILE A 180 7.96 5.89 -2.95
C ILE A 180 9.27 5.32 -2.41
N GLN A 181 10.35 6.09 -2.54
CA GLN A 181 11.60 5.81 -1.87
C GLN A 181 11.48 6.25 -0.41
N LEU A 182 11.68 5.30 0.51
CA LEU A 182 11.71 5.59 1.94
C LEU A 182 13.14 5.89 2.38
N GLN A 183 13.35 6.10 3.68
CA GLN A 183 14.69 6.27 4.22
C GLN A 183 15.55 5.03 3.99
N GLY A 184 16.83 5.24 3.72
CA GLY A 184 17.74 4.15 3.35
C GLY A 184 17.44 3.61 1.94
N ASP A 185 17.49 2.29 1.79
CA ASP A 185 17.25 1.61 0.52
C ASP A 185 15.81 1.05 0.39
N ALA A 186 14.97 1.23 1.40
CA ALA A 186 13.62 0.68 1.42
C ALA A 186 12.68 1.42 0.44
N LYS A 187 11.75 0.67 -0.14
CA LYS A 187 10.69 1.20 -1.00
C LYS A 187 9.32 0.88 -0.43
N LEU A 188 8.37 1.77 -0.66
CA LEU A 188 6.94 1.51 -0.56
C LEU A 188 6.37 1.43 -1.98
N ILE A 189 5.69 0.33 -2.30
CA ILE A 189 5.01 0.14 -3.59
C ILE A 189 3.54 -0.14 -3.33
N MET A 190 2.66 0.67 -3.92
CA MET A 190 1.21 0.54 -3.80
C MET A 190 0.60 0.11 -5.13
N GLU A 191 -0.41 -0.75 -5.05
CA GLU A 191 -1.26 -1.13 -6.17
C GLU A 191 -2.70 -0.68 -5.89
N THR A 192 -3.46 -0.37 -6.95
CA THR A 192 -4.83 0.11 -6.81
C THR A 192 -5.86 -0.83 -7.44
N ASP A 193 -7.05 -0.86 -6.85
CA ASP A 193 -8.23 -1.48 -7.44
C ASP A 193 -8.81 -0.65 -8.60
N GLU A 194 -9.91 -1.15 -9.19
CA GLU A 194 -10.63 -0.48 -10.29
C GLU A 194 -11.31 0.84 -9.86
N ALA A 195 -11.60 1.00 -8.56
CA ALA A 195 -12.16 2.22 -8.01
C ALA A 195 -11.08 3.28 -7.71
N GLY A 196 -9.80 2.95 -7.88
CA GLY A 196 -8.67 3.84 -7.60
C GLY A 196 -8.28 3.89 -6.12
N ASN A 197 -8.72 2.93 -5.30
CA ASN A 197 -8.28 2.79 -3.93
C ASN A 197 -7.07 1.87 -3.84
N ILE A 198 -6.24 2.07 -2.84
CA ILE A 198 -5.10 1.20 -2.55
C ILE A 198 -5.64 -0.17 -2.15
N SER A 199 -5.40 -1.18 -2.96
CA SER A 199 -5.86 -2.56 -2.70
C SER A 199 -4.82 -3.35 -1.93
N THR A 200 -3.55 -3.06 -2.15
CA THR A 200 -2.42 -3.64 -1.44
C THR A 200 -1.24 -2.68 -1.52
N TYR A 201 -0.34 -2.79 -0.56
CA TYR A 201 0.97 -2.18 -0.67
C TYR A 201 2.02 -3.11 -0.06
N ARG A 202 3.28 -2.89 -0.43
CA ARG A 202 4.42 -3.60 0.13
C ARG A 202 5.53 -2.63 0.49
N VAL A 203 6.25 -2.95 1.57
CA VAL A 203 7.45 -2.22 1.98
C VAL A 203 8.61 -3.19 2.10
N GLY A 204 9.78 -2.82 1.61
CA GLY A 204 10.96 -3.67 1.74
C GLY A 204 12.17 -3.20 0.95
N LEU A 205 13.18 -4.07 0.91
CA LEU A 205 14.47 -3.81 0.26
C LEU A 205 14.52 -4.37 -1.17
N PRO A 206 15.14 -3.66 -2.12
CA PRO A 206 15.50 -4.20 -3.42
C PRO A 206 16.50 -5.35 -3.33
N PRO A 207 16.44 -6.35 -4.25
CA PRO A 207 15.49 -6.45 -5.36
C PRO A 207 14.13 -7.06 -4.96
N ALA A 208 14.00 -7.61 -3.75
CA ALA A 208 12.84 -8.41 -3.36
C ALA A 208 11.52 -7.62 -3.34
N VAL A 209 11.56 -6.34 -2.93
CA VAL A 209 10.38 -5.45 -2.97
C VAL A 209 9.84 -5.25 -4.39
N ASP A 210 10.69 -5.40 -5.41
CA ASP A 210 10.31 -5.24 -6.82
C ASP A 210 9.77 -6.55 -7.44
N TYR A 211 9.76 -7.67 -6.72
CA TYR A 211 9.25 -8.95 -7.23
C TYR A 211 7.72 -8.93 -7.35
N VAL A 212 7.22 -8.85 -8.58
CA VAL A 212 5.77 -8.79 -8.87
C VAL A 212 5.03 -10.02 -8.34
N GLU A 213 5.56 -11.24 -8.54
CA GLU A 213 4.91 -12.50 -8.11
C GLU A 213 5.15 -12.86 -6.64
N GLY A 214 6.02 -12.11 -5.94
CA GLY A 214 6.60 -12.59 -4.69
C GLY A 214 7.33 -13.92 -4.86
N CYS A 215 7.19 -14.83 -3.89
CA CYS A 215 7.68 -16.21 -3.97
C CYS A 215 6.70 -17.10 -4.75
N SER A 216 6.88 -17.18 -6.07
CA SER A 216 6.09 -18.00 -6.99
C SER A 216 6.97 -18.63 -8.05
#